data_AF-A0A3A0FWM7-F1
#
_entry.id   AF-A0A3A0FWM7-F1
#
_cell.length_a   1.000
_cell.length_b   1.000
_cell.length_c   1.000
_cell.angle_alpha   90.00
_cell.angle_beta   90.00
_cell.angle_gamma   90.00
#
_symmetry.space_group_name_H-M   'P 1'
#
loop_
_entity.id
_entity.type
_entity.pdbx_description
1 polymer ?
#
loop_
_entity_poly.entity_id
_entity_poly.type
_entity_poly.pdbx_seq_one_letter_code
_entity_poly.pdbx_strand_id
1 'polypeptide(L)'
;MLVWRCEPAFPSMLRILAGTCAVFPNTSEYDVFRLAVTARSRWTVSLCNRTELDTVVALYRDGAFDPAAPCGGILAFNDDHCDRQSRLTVDLDPGVYALVIAEKTGDVGAPYAFKLETDEAVSDGPCAERLAP
;
A
#
# COMPACT_ATOMS: atom_id res chain seq x y z
N MET A 1 1.95 6.59 -20.49
CA MET A 1 1.96 8.03 -20.13
C MET A 1 1.90 8.10 -18.61
N LEU A 2 3.06 8.20 -17.93
CA LEU A 2 3.12 8.23 -16.48
C LEU A 2 3.23 9.68 -16.02
N VAL A 3 2.24 10.16 -15.28
CA VAL A 3 2.32 11.44 -14.58
C VAL A 3 2.20 11.14 -13.10
N TRP A 4 3.34 11.16 -12.40
CA TRP A 4 3.43 11.10 -10.95
C TRP A 4 3.59 12.52 -10.43
N ARG A 5 2.65 13.01 -9.63
CA ARG A 5 2.84 14.25 -8.87
C ARG A 5 2.43 14.01 -7.43
N CYS A 6 3.40 14.15 -6.54
CA CYS A 6 3.21 14.32 -5.11
C CYS A 6 2.77 15.76 -4.89
N GLU A 7 1.51 15.96 -4.51
CA GLU A 7 1.03 17.24 -4.00
C GLU A 7 0.60 17.03 -2.54
N PRO A 8 1.05 17.87 -1.59
CA PRO A 8 0.72 17.71 -0.18
C PRO A 8 -0.63 18.36 0.11
N ALA A 9 -1.52 17.67 0.84
CA ALA A 9 -2.66 18.33 1.47
C ALA A 9 -3.25 17.55 2.67
N PHE A 10 -2.82 17.98 3.86
CA PHE A 10 -3.58 18.19 5.10
C PHE A 10 -4.16 17.00 5.89
N PRO A 11 -4.27 17.18 7.24
CA PRO A 11 -4.46 16.09 8.17
C PRO A 11 -5.95 15.79 8.35
N SER A 12 -6.30 14.52 8.36
CA SER A 12 -7.49 14.07 9.07
C SER A 12 -7.25 12.68 9.62
N MET A 13 -7.50 12.55 10.92
CA MET A 13 -7.44 11.31 11.68
C MET A 13 -8.22 10.22 10.95
N LEU A 14 -7.63 9.03 10.79
CA LEU A 14 -8.44 7.85 10.55
C LEU A 14 -7.84 6.63 11.24
N ARG A 15 -8.70 5.97 12.00
CA ARG A 15 -8.42 4.77 12.78
C ARG A 15 -7.99 3.65 11.83
N ILE A 16 -6.88 3.01 12.16
CA ILE A 16 -6.50 1.71 11.58
C ILE A 16 -7.59 0.72 12.02
N LEU A 17 -8.48 0.36 11.09
CA LEU A 17 -9.33 -0.80 11.29
C LEU A 17 -8.42 -2.01 11.22
N ALA A 18 -8.16 -2.61 12.37
CA ALA A 18 -7.53 -3.91 12.49
C ALA A 18 -8.46 -4.96 11.88
N GLY A 19 -8.47 -5.07 10.55
CA GLY A 19 -9.00 -6.22 9.84
C GLY A 19 -8.14 -7.43 10.17
N THR A 20 -8.78 -8.55 10.50
CA THR A 20 -8.08 -9.84 10.53
C THR A 20 -7.55 -10.13 9.13
N CYS A 21 -6.25 -10.42 9.01
CA CYS A 21 -5.64 -10.94 7.77
C CYS A 21 -6.17 -12.35 7.50
N ALA A 22 -7.41 -12.45 7.05
CA ALA A 22 -8.05 -13.69 6.61
C ALA A 22 -8.29 -13.66 5.09
N VAL A 23 -7.96 -12.54 4.45
CA VAL A 23 -8.33 -12.22 3.07
C VAL A 23 -7.16 -12.32 2.09
N PHE A 24 -5.92 -12.46 2.60
CA PHE A 24 -4.73 -12.75 1.82
C PHE A 24 -4.42 -14.25 1.49
N PRO A 25 -5.15 -15.29 1.96
CA PRO A 25 -4.62 -16.67 1.89
C PRO A 25 -4.54 -17.24 0.47
N ASN A 26 -5.22 -16.60 -0.50
CA ASN A 26 -5.31 -17.08 -1.88
C ASN A 26 -4.73 -16.09 -2.91
N THR A 27 -4.02 -15.04 -2.48
CA THR A 27 -3.47 -14.07 -3.45
C THR A 27 -2.24 -14.69 -4.14
N SER A 28 -2.46 -15.39 -5.25
CA SER A 28 -1.38 -15.90 -6.11
C SER A 28 -0.68 -14.80 -6.89
N GLU A 29 -1.32 -13.64 -7.02
CA GLU A 29 -0.78 -12.50 -7.75
C GLU A 29 -0.80 -11.25 -6.87
N TYR A 30 0.36 -10.62 -6.78
CA TYR A 30 0.59 -9.40 -6.02
C TYR A 30 1.72 -8.61 -6.66
N ASP A 31 1.70 -7.30 -6.42
CA ASP A 31 2.82 -6.41 -6.71
C ASP A 31 3.42 -5.91 -5.42
N VAL A 32 4.75 -5.83 -5.39
CA VAL A 32 5.49 -5.29 -4.26
C VAL A 32 6.17 -3.99 -4.67
N PHE A 33 5.93 -2.95 -3.90
CA PHE A 33 6.59 -1.65 -4.01
C PHE A 33 7.45 -1.42 -2.78
N ARG A 34 8.63 -0.84 -2.98
CA ARG A 34 9.52 -0.46 -1.90
C ARG A 34 9.37 1.02 -1.59
N LEU A 35 9.06 1.34 -0.34
CA LEU A 35 8.93 2.72 0.16
C LEU A 35 10.12 3.06 1.04
N ALA A 36 10.81 4.15 0.72
CA ALA A 36 11.87 4.71 1.57
C ALA A 36 11.32 5.93 2.31
N VAL A 37 11.21 5.83 3.63
CA VAL A 37 10.75 6.88 4.53
C VAL A 37 11.97 7.49 5.21
N THR A 38 12.22 8.77 5.00
CA THR A 38 13.44 9.45 5.51
C THR A 38 13.17 10.25 6.79
N ALA A 39 11.93 10.66 7.01
CA ALA A 39 11.48 11.38 8.19
C ALA A 39 10.14 10.80 8.66
N ARG A 40 9.84 10.95 9.97
CA ARG A 40 8.54 10.53 10.47
C ARG A 40 7.44 11.30 9.75
N SER A 41 6.55 10.60 9.07
CA SER A 41 5.56 11.20 8.18
C SER A 41 4.30 10.34 8.10
N ARG A 42 3.18 10.97 7.75
CA ARG A 42 1.94 10.25 7.48
C ARG A 42 1.89 9.87 6.01
N TRP A 43 1.58 8.61 5.74
CA TRP A 43 1.44 8.06 4.40
C TRP A 43 0.01 7.58 4.16
N THR A 44 -0.53 7.89 2.98
CA THR A 44 -1.79 7.36 2.47
C THR A 44 -1.59 6.70 1.12
N VAL A 45 -1.95 5.41 1.04
CA VAL A 45 -2.05 4.65 -0.22
C VAL A 45 -3.53 4.47 -0.52
N SER A 46 -3.98 4.85 -1.71
CA SER A 46 -5.39 4.76 -2.09
C SER A 46 -5.55 4.19 -3.49
N LEU A 47 -6.29 3.08 -3.59
CA LEU A 47 -6.76 2.52 -4.85
C LEU A 47 -8.20 2.98 -5.21
N CYS A 48 -8.86 3.70 -4.29
CA CYS A 48 -10.22 4.21 -4.48
C CYS A 48 -10.42 5.01 -5.77
N ASN A 49 -11.43 4.61 -6.55
CA ASN A 49 -11.80 5.14 -7.87
C ASN A 49 -10.66 5.08 -8.91
N ARG A 50 -9.76 4.10 -8.80
CA ARG A 50 -8.60 3.94 -9.70
C ARG A 50 -8.54 2.58 -10.40
N THR A 51 -9.42 1.65 -10.04
CA THR A 51 -9.50 0.29 -10.59
C THR A 51 -10.89 -0.28 -10.33
N GLU A 52 -11.24 -1.37 -11.01
CA GLU A 52 -12.45 -2.18 -10.73
C GLU A 52 -12.13 -3.45 -9.92
N LEU A 53 -10.84 -3.69 -9.63
CA LEU A 53 -10.36 -4.83 -8.86
C LEU A 53 -10.84 -4.78 -7.41
N ASP A 54 -11.01 -5.95 -6.81
CA ASP A 54 -11.21 -6.14 -5.38
C ASP A 54 -9.84 -6.09 -4.68
N THR A 55 -9.35 -4.88 -4.44
CA THR A 55 -7.94 -4.67 -4.09
C THR A 55 -7.71 -4.83 -2.61
N VAL A 56 -6.54 -5.35 -2.29
CA VAL A 56 -6.00 -5.48 -0.94
C VAL A 56 -4.68 -4.71 -0.85
N VAL A 57 -4.46 -3.99 0.24
CA VAL A 57 -3.19 -3.30 0.51
C VAL A 57 -2.62 -3.69 1.87
N ALA A 58 -1.35 -4.05 1.91
CA ALA A 58 -0.64 -4.37 3.14
C ALA A 58 0.75 -3.72 3.18
N LEU A 59 1.20 -3.37 4.37
CA LEU A 59 2.50 -2.79 4.62
C LEU A 59 3.32 -3.68 5.55
N TYR A 60 4.59 -3.88 5.20
CA TYR A 60 5.57 -4.66 5.96
C TYR A 60 6.85 -3.84 6.13
N ARG A 61 7.71 -4.27 7.06
CA ARG A 61 9.14 -3.89 6.99
C ARG A 61 9.76 -4.46 5.72
N ASP A 62 10.79 -3.80 5.18
CA ASP A 62 11.55 -4.33 4.06
C ASP A 62 12.04 -5.76 4.34
N GLY A 63 11.82 -6.67 3.39
CA GLY A 63 12.17 -8.09 3.51
C GLY A 63 11.31 -8.94 4.46
N ALA A 64 10.29 -8.37 5.12
CA ALA A 64 9.44 -9.11 6.06
C ALA A 64 8.18 -9.74 5.42
N PHE A 65 7.87 -9.42 4.17
CA PHE A 65 6.76 -10.04 3.45
C PHE A 65 7.15 -11.47 3.01
N ASP A 66 6.40 -12.45 3.48
CA ASP A 66 6.49 -13.86 3.06
C ASP A 66 5.18 -14.27 2.37
N PRO A 67 5.16 -14.56 1.05
CA PRO A 67 3.95 -14.95 0.36
C PRO A 67 3.38 -16.30 0.83
N ALA A 68 4.19 -17.16 1.47
CA ALA A 68 3.69 -18.41 2.07
C ALA A 68 3.00 -18.18 3.42
N ALA A 69 3.25 -17.04 4.05
CA ALA A 69 2.67 -16.64 5.32
C ALA A 69 2.34 -15.13 5.32
N PRO A 70 1.45 -14.66 4.42
CA PRO A 70 1.28 -13.23 4.15
C PRO A 70 0.77 -12.45 5.37
N CYS A 71 0.15 -13.13 6.34
CA CYS A 71 -0.30 -12.49 7.57
C CYS A 71 0.81 -12.28 8.61
N GLY A 72 1.98 -12.86 8.41
CA GLY A 72 3.15 -12.65 9.27
C GLY A 72 3.79 -11.29 9.01
N GLY A 73 4.08 -10.54 10.08
CA GLY A 73 4.87 -9.31 9.97
C GLY A 73 4.16 -8.10 9.36
N ILE A 74 2.82 -8.17 9.16
CA ILE A 74 2.01 -7.02 8.73
C ILE A 74 2.12 -5.90 9.77
N LEU A 75 2.44 -4.70 9.29
CA LEU A 75 2.40 -3.47 10.07
C LEU A 75 1.05 -2.78 9.98
N ALA A 76 0.46 -2.77 8.78
CA ALA A 76 -0.85 -2.17 8.53
C ALA A 76 -1.49 -2.81 7.28
N PHE A 77 -2.82 -2.87 7.25
CA PHE A 77 -3.57 -3.62 6.24
C PHE A 77 -4.94 -2.97 6.00
N ASN A 78 -5.42 -3.05 4.76
CA ASN A 78 -6.81 -2.77 4.44
C ASN A 78 -7.26 -3.60 3.22
N ASP A 79 -8.54 -4.00 3.26
CA ASP A 79 -9.33 -4.67 2.23
C ASP A 79 -10.74 -4.10 2.40
N ASP A 80 -11.36 -3.53 1.38
CA ASP A 80 -12.70 -2.90 1.42
C ASP A 80 -12.84 -1.55 2.17
N HIS A 81 -11.96 -0.55 1.92
CA HIS A 81 -12.18 0.81 2.44
C HIS A 81 -13.24 1.60 1.64
N CYS A 82 -13.23 1.49 0.32
CA CYS A 82 -14.08 2.25 -0.60
C CYS A 82 -14.78 1.26 -1.53
N ASP A 83 -15.80 0.61 -0.98
CA ASP A 83 -16.45 -0.57 -1.55
C ASP A 83 -15.47 -1.73 -1.65
N ARG A 84 -15.12 -2.19 -2.85
CA ARG A 84 -14.15 -3.29 -3.09
C ARG A 84 -12.70 -2.82 -3.13
N GLN A 85 -12.47 -1.53 -2.96
CA GLN A 85 -11.15 -0.96 -3.14
C GLN A 85 -10.52 -0.57 -1.80
N SER A 86 -9.20 -0.60 -1.77
CA SER A 86 -8.41 -0.44 -0.56
C SER A 86 -7.86 0.96 -0.41
N ARG A 87 -7.81 1.41 0.84
CA ARG A 87 -7.07 2.59 1.26
C ARG A 87 -6.45 2.37 2.62
N LEU A 88 -5.17 2.73 2.73
CA LEU A 88 -4.39 2.62 3.94
C LEU A 88 -3.82 3.99 4.31
N THR A 89 -4.03 4.40 5.56
CA THR A 89 -3.37 5.59 6.13
C THR A 89 -2.61 5.17 7.37
N VAL A 90 -1.32 5.49 7.44
CA VAL A 90 -0.41 5.07 8.51
C VAL A 90 0.67 6.12 8.76
N ASP A 91 1.03 6.33 10.02
CA ASP A 91 2.19 7.15 10.39
C ASP A 91 3.43 6.25 10.42
N LEU A 92 4.46 6.58 9.65
CA LEU A 92 5.69 5.80 9.51
C LEU A 92 6.87 6.54 10.11
N ASP A 93 7.71 5.83 10.86
CA ASP A 93 9.04 6.30 11.25
C ASP A 93 10.05 6.05 10.12
N PRO A 94 11.22 6.73 10.11
CA PRO A 94 12.25 6.49 9.12
C PRO A 94 12.62 5.01 8.97
N GLY A 95 12.74 4.55 7.73
CA GLY A 95 13.01 3.16 7.41
C GLY A 95 12.57 2.79 6.00
N VAL A 96 12.79 1.52 5.66
CA VAL A 96 12.37 0.96 4.38
C VAL A 96 11.23 -0.03 4.62
N TYR A 97 10.22 0.05 3.76
CA TYR A 97 8.99 -0.72 3.88
C TYR A 97 8.64 -1.38 2.55
N ALA A 98 7.96 -2.52 2.63
CA ALA A 98 7.35 -3.18 1.49
C ALA A 98 5.84 -2.90 1.51
N LEU A 99 5.33 -2.27 0.47
CA LEU A 99 3.92 -2.07 0.20
C LEU A 99 3.48 -3.17 -0.78
N VAL A 100 2.61 -4.04 -0.33
CA VAL A 100 2.04 -5.12 -1.13
C VAL A 100 0.64 -4.70 -1.57
N ILE A 101 0.41 -4.71 -2.87
CA ILE A 101 -0.92 -4.54 -3.47
C ILE A 101 -1.28 -5.87 -4.13
N ALA A 102 -2.43 -6.41 -3.76
CA ALA A 102 -2.94 -7.64 -4.32
C ALA A 102 -4.41 -7.48 -4.70
N GLU A 103 -4.96 -8.52 -5.33
CA GLU A 103 -6.39 -8.67 -5.56
C GLU A 103 -6.90 -9.85 -4.72
N LYS A 104 -8.06 -9.67 -4.10
CA LYS A 104 -8.65 -10.57 -3.10
C LYS A 104 -8.86 -12.00 -3.57
N THR A 105 -9.22 -12.16 -4.84
CA THR A 105 -9.43 -13.47 -5.47
C THR A 105 -8.14 -14.05 -6.06
N GLY A 106 -7.07 -13.25 -6.13
CA GLY A 106 -5.74 -13.66 -6.57
C GLY A 106 -5.46 -13.46 -8.06
N ASP A 107 -6.27 -12.65 -8.75
CA ASP A 107 -6.10 -12.29 -10.17
C ASP A 107 -5.91 -10.77 -10.30
N VAL A 108 -4.66 -10.32 -10.45
CA VAL A 108 -4.32 -8.91 -10.74
C VAL A 108 -4.23 -8.65 -12.25
N GLY A 109 -4.86 -9.49 -13.07
CA GLY A 109 -4.80 -9.42 -14.53
C GLY A 109 -5.33 -8.12 -15.15
N ALA A 110 -6.07 -7.30 -14.39
CA ALA A 110 -6.49 -5.98 -14.81
C ALA A 110 -5.47 -4.88 -14.39
N PRO A 111 -5.20 -3.89 -15.26
CA PRO A 111 -4.36 -2.76 -14.89
C PRO A 111 -5.02 -1.97 -13.76
N TYR A 112 -4.20 -1.53 -12.80
CA TYR A 112 -4.62 -0.62 -11.74
C TYR A 112 -3.62 0.53 -11.59
N ALA A 113 -4.07 1.60 -10.95
CA ALA A 113 -3.22 2.65 -10.44
C ALA A 113 -3.52 2.88 -8.96
N PHE A 114 -2.55 3.38 -8.22
CA PHE A 114 -2.78 3.83 -6.84
C PHE A 114 -2.28 5.27 -6.67
N LYS A 115 -2.95 6.00 -5.80
CA LYS A 115 -2.48 7.31 -5.33
C LYS A 115 -1.65 7.11 -4.07
N LEU A 116 -0.50 7.75 -4.03
CA LEU A 116 0.36 7.83 -2.86
C LEU A 116 0.41 9.29 -2.40
N GLU A 117 0.09 9.53 -1.14
CA GLU A 117 0.15 10.86 -0.51
C GLU A 117 1.00 10.74 0.75
N THR A 118 1.90 11.70 0.96
CA THR A 118 2.71 11.79 2.17
C THR A 118 2.92 13.23 2.60
N ASP A 119 3.00 13.43 3.91
CA ASP A 119 3.40 14.72 4.51
C ASP A 119 4.94 14.86 4.59
N GLU A 120 5.70 13.88 4.08
CA GLU A 120 7.15 13.93 4.01
C GLU A 120 7.62 15.01 3.02
N ALA A 121 8.54 15.87 3.44
CA ALA A 121 9.20 16.83 2.55
C ALA A 121 10.10 16.06 1.57
N VAL A 122 9.63 15.84 0.34
CA VAL A 122 10.34 15.09 -0.69
C VAL A 122 11.60 15.84 -1.14
N SER A 123 12.80 15.33 -0.81
CA SER A 123 14.02 15.64 -1.55
C SER A 123 14.12 14.69 -2.76
N ASP A 124 13.89 15.22 -3.96
CA ASP A 124 14.00 14.60 -5.29
C ASP A 124 14.39 13.10 -5.38
N GLY A 125 13.40 12.21 -5.57
CA GLY A 125 13.58 10.77 -5.84
C GLY A 125 12.28 9.97 -5.59
N PRO A 126 12.06 8.80 -6.23
CA PRO A 126 10.76 8.12 -6.19
C PRO A 126 10.42 7.62 -4.78
N CYS A 127 9.26 8.02 -4.27
CA CYS A 127 8.72 7.56 -2.98
C CYS A 127 8.33 6.07 -2.98
N ALA A 128 8.18 5.46 -4.16
CA ALA A 128 7.88 4.05 -4.34
C ALA A 128 8.51 3.52 -5.63
N GLU A 129 9.26 2.42 -5.56
CA GLU A 129 9.75 1.68 -6.73
C GLU A 129 9.10 0.30 -6.76
N ARG A 130 8.55 -0.11 -7.92
CA ARG A 130 8.08 -1.49 -8.09
C ARG A 130 9.29 -2.40 -8.09
N LEU A 131 9.34 -3.32 -7.14
CA LEU A 131 10.32 -4.40 -7.17
C LEU A 131 9.92 -5.32 -8.34
N ALA A 132 10.85 -5.57 -9.26
CA ALA A 132 10.64 -6.41 -10.42
C ALA A 132 10.01 -7.78 -10.02
N PRO A 133 9.23 -8.41 -10.91
CA PRO A 133 8.51 -9.66 -10.62
C PRO A 133 9.43 -10.79 -10.18
#